data_AF-A0A0L0UMW5-F1
#
_entry.id   AF-A0A0L0UMW5-F1
#
_cell.length_a   1.000
_cell.length_b   1.000
_cell.length_c   1.000
_cell.angle_alpha   90.00
_cell.angle_beta   90.00
_cell.angle_gamma   90.00
#
_symmetry.space_group_name_H-M   'P 1'
#
loop_
_entity.id
_entity.type
_entity.pdbx_description
1 polymer ?
#
loop_
_entity_poly.entity_id
_entity_poly.type
_entity_poly.pdbx_seq_one_letter_code
_entity_poly.pdbx_strand_id
1 'polypeptide(L)'
;MHLSESSSAEVYINTKGPEQRVRMLRPRHQLLNLPPNSTDIFEAGLLEHYVQRPNQLENECLADFAANYRFQKTSSGRSANDNYAEFEDQENNEPGFGLRTFKLRDNSGFNVDSHRSDYFREMVMLYYPWRNEQVELVENDNESTCSSNQTVIEANRKKYNLFDQNELENVLSRLRDAEIADNAEEENVNNPQIDEEFRVLAIPEINPQLN
;
A
#
# COMPACT_ATOMS: atom_id res chain seq x y z
N MET A 1 16.76 -21.51 -19.00
CA MET A 1 16.56 -20.54 -17.91
C MET A 1 15.09 -20.17 -17.91
N HIS A 2 14.37 -20.41 -16.80
CA HIS A 2 13.02 -19.88 -16.63
C HIS A 2 13.14 -18.47 -16.09
N LEU A 3 12.66 -17.49 -16.85
CA LEU A 3 12.36 -16.17 -16.33
C LEU A 3 11.19 -16.33 -15.36
N SER A 4 11.38 -15.98 -14.09
CA SER A 4 10.27 -15.79 -13.17
C SER A 4 9.62 -14.45 -13.51
N GLU A 5 8.59 -14.47 -14.37
CA GLU A 5 7.66 -13.35 -14.50
C GLU A 5 7.02 -13.09 -13.13
N SER A 6 7.27 -11.95 -12.50
CA SER A 6 6.44 -11.51 -11.39
C SER A 6 5.10 -11.02 -11.96
N SER A 7 4.06 -11.84 -11.87
CA SER A 7 2.70 -11.58 -12.40
C SER A 7 1.88 -10.52 -11.64
N SER A 8 2.48 -9.77 -10.71
CA SER A 8 1.75 -8.87 -9.81
C SER A 8 1.59 -7.49 -10.42
N ALA A 9 0.44 -7.22 -11.04
CA ALA A 9 0.06 -5.88 -11.46
C ALA A 9 -0.60 -5.12 -10.29
N GLU A 10 -0.06 -3.95 -9.94
CA GLU A 10 -0.61 -3.08 -8.90
C GLU A 10 -1.66 -2.10 -9.48
N VAL A 11 -2.74 -1.85 -8.73
CA VAL A 11 -3.78 -0.89 -9.12
C VAL A 11 -3.97 0.12 -7.99
N TYR A 12 -3.79 1.40 -8.30
CA TYR A 12 -4.05 2.50 -7.37
C TYR A 12 -5.52 2.95 -7.46
N ILE A 13 -6.20 3.03 -6.31
CA ILE A 13 -7.60 3.49 -6.19
C ILE A 13 -7.62 4.81 -5.42
N ASN A 14 -8.12 5.88 -6.05
CA ASN A 14 -8.24 7.18 -5.40
C ASN A 14 -9.55 7.31 -4.62
N THR A 15 -9.48 7.14 -3.30
CA THR A 15 -10.62 7.15 -2.37
C THR A 15 -11.08 8.55 -1.95
N LYS A 16 -10.43 9.62 -2.41
CA LYS A 16 -10.86 11.00 -2.10
C LYS A 16 -12.29 11.28 -2.55
N GLY A 17 -12.87 12.34 -2.00
CA GLY A 17 -14.20 12.81 -2.40
C GLY A 17 -14.32 13.09 -3.90
N PRO A 18 -15.53 13.01 -4.49
CA PRO A 18 -15.78 13.18 -5.93
C PRO A 18 -15.14 14.41 -6.57
N GLU A 19 -15.15 15.54 -5.83
CA GLU A 19 -14.64 16.85 -6.27
C GLU A 19 -13.12 17.00 -6.13
N GLN A 20 -12.51 16.20 -5.24
CA GLN A 20 -11.07 16.24 -4.98
C GLN A 20 -10.29 15.21 -5.81
N ARG A 21 -11.01 14.34 -6.52
CA ARG A 21 -10.45 13.25 -7.30
C ARG A 21 -9.88 13.78 -8.62
N VAL A 22 -8.63 13.45 -8.89
CA VAL A 22 -7.99 13.76 -10.18
C VAL A 22 -8.62 12.88 -11.26
N ARG A 23 -9.04 13.49 -12.38
CA ARG A 23 -9.60 12.81 -13.54
C ARG A 23 -8.83 13.17 -14.81
N MET A 24 -8.78 12.24 -15.75
CA MET A 24 -8.13 12.44 -17.03
C MET A 24 -9.09 13.09 -18.02
N LEU A 25 -8.60 14.07 -18.78
CA LEU A 25 -9.37 14.67 -19.86
C LEU A 25 -9.44 13.71 -21.05
N ARG A 26 -10.54 13.79 -21.81
CA ARG A 26 -10.63 13.12 -23.11
C ARG A 26 -9.57 13.63 -24.08
N PRO A 27 -9.13 12.79 -25.04
CA PRO A 27 -8.25 13.22 -26.11
C PRO A 27 -8.81 14.45 -26.83
N ARG A 28 -7.91 15.36 -27.21
CA ARG A 28 -8.27 16.63 -27.86
C ARG A 28 -9.22 16.47 -29.05
N HIS A 29 -9.04 15.43 -29.87
CA HIS A 29 -9.90 15.17 -31.02
C HIS A 29 -11.36 14.87 -30.63
N GLN A 30 -11.58 14.21 -29.49
CA GLN A 30 -12.94 13.94 -28.99
C GLN A 30 -13.56 15.20 -28.42
N LEU A 31 -12.77 15.97 -27.66
CA LEU A 31 -13.21 17.25 -27.08
C LEU A 31 -13.65 18.25 -28.15
N LEU A 32 -12.98 18.29 -29.30
CA LEU A 32 -13.36 19.16 -30.43
C LEU A 32 -14.69 18.76 -31.08
N ASN A 33 -15.05 17.48 -31.00
CA ASN A 33 -16.29 16.95 -31.55
C ASN A 33 -17.44 16.93 -30.52
N LEU A 34 -17.21 17.42 -29.29
CA LEU A 34 -18.26 17.54 -28.29
C LEU A 34 -19.21 18.70 -28.62
N PRO A 35 -20.50 18.56 -28.30
CA PRO A 35 -21.43 19.67 -28.43
C PRO A 35 -21.03 20.84 -27.50
N PRO A 36 -21.34 22.10 -27.87
CA PRO A 36 -20.86 23.29 -27.16
C PRO A 36 -21.21 23.36 -25.67
N ASN A 37 -22.29 22.68 -25.24
CA ASN A 37 -22.77 22.65 -23.86
C ASN A 37 -22.46 21.34 -23.13
N SER A 38 -21.57 20.48 -23.69
CA SER A 38 -21.20 19.22 -23.04
C SER A 38 -20.29 19.46 -21.84
N THR A 39 -20.66 18.90 -20.69
CA THR A 39 -19.79 18.82 -19.50
C THR A 39 -18.97 17.51 -19.45
N ASP A 40 -19.16 16.64 -20.44
CA ASP A 40 -18.55 15.30 -20.52
C ASP A 40 -17.13 15.35 -21.13
N ILE A 41 -16.24 16.10 -20.46
CA ILE A 41 -14.87 16.35 -20.90
C ILE A 41 -13.85 15.36 -20.32
N PHE A 42 -14.28 14.48 -19.42
CA PHE A 42 -13.44 13.51 -18.73
C PHE A 42 -13.53 12.11 -19.34
N GLU A 43 -12.44 11.35 -19.31
CA GLU A 43 -12.45 9.91 -19.60
C GLU A 43 -13.03 9.15 -18.41
N ALA A 44 -13.78 8.08 -18.70
CA ALA A 44 -14.25 7.17 -17.67
C ALA A 44 -13.06 6.44 -17.04
N GLY A 45 -12.96 6.48 -15.71
CA GLY A 45 -11.98 5.75 -14.93
C GLY A 45 -12.57 4.50 -14.28
N LEU A 46 -11.81 3.91 -13.38
CA LEU A 46 -12.20 2.73 -12.60
C LEU A 46 -13.54 2.91 -11.89
N LEU A 47 -13.76 4.08 -11.28
CA LEU A 47 -14.96 4.35 -10.48
C LEU A 47 -16.20 4.56 -11.36
N GLU A 48 -16.07 5.29 -12.47
CA GLU A 48 -17.16 5.46 -13.42
C GLU A 48 -17.61 4.11 -13.98
N HIS A 49 -16.67 3.22 -14.30
CA HIS A 49 -16.99 1.88 -14.75
C HIS A 49 -17.58 0.99 -13.65
N TYR A 50 -17.13 1.14 -12.40
CA TYR A 50 -17.72 0.43 -11.27
C TYR A 50 -19.18 0.83 -11.02
N VAL A 51 -19.51 2.12 -11.15
CA VAL A 51 -20.90 2.62 -11.06
C VAL A 51 -21.74 2.08 -12.23
N GLN A 52 -21.15 1.95 -13.41
CA GLN A 52 -21.80 1.43 -14.62
C GLN A 52 -21.74 -0.09 -14.76
N ARG A 53 -21.29 -0.82 -13.73
CA ARG A 53 -21.12 -2.28 -13.81
C ARG A 53 -22.46 -2.98 -14.06
N PRO A 54 -22.46 -4.11 -14.77
CA PRO A 54 -23.69 -4.82 -15.07
C PRO A 54 -24.26 -5.48 -13.80
N ASN A 55 -25.57 -5.72 -13.76
CA ASN A 55 -26.28 -6.15 -12.54
C ASN A 55 -25.79 -7.50 -12.00
N GLN A 56 -25.13 -8.33 -12.82
CA GLN A 56 -24.50 -9.57 -12.36
C GLN A 56 -23.38 -9.31 -11.33
N LEU A 57 -22.77 -8.12 -11.37
CA LEU A 57 -21.68 -7.70 -10.47
C LEU A 57 -22.18 -6.76 -9.36
N GLU A 58 -23.49 -6.71 -9.08
CA GLU A 58 -24.04 -5.77 -8.10
C GLU A 58 -23.45 -5.98 -6.70
N ASN A 59 -23.19 -7.24 -6.35
CA ASN A 59 -22.68 -7.66 -5.05
C ASN A 59 -21.14 -7.59 -4.93
N GLU A 60 -20.44 -7.22 -6.00
CA GLU A 60 -18.98 -7.04 -5.97
C GLU A 60 -18.65 -5.68 -5.35
N CYS A 61 -17.67 -5.66 -4.44
CA CYS A 61 -17.14 -4.41 -3.90
C CYS A 61 -16.13 -3.78 -4.88
N LEU A 62 -15.76 -2.52 -4.64
CA LEU A 62 -14.82 -1.80 -5.51
C LEU A 62 -13.45 -2.47 -5.57
N ALA A 63 -12.94 -2.97 -4.44
CA ALA A 63 -11.66 -3.66 -4.40
C ALA A 63 -11.66 -4.94 -5.25
N ASP A 64 -12.71 -5.77 -5.13
CA ASP A 64 -12.87 -6.98 -5.93
C ASP A 64 -13.04 -6.65 -7.43
N PHE A 65 -13.78 -5.58 -7.75
CA PHE A 65 -13.92 -5.13 -9.12
C PHE A 65 -12.59 -4.66 -9.72
N ALA A 66 -11.81 -3.89 -8.95
CA ALA A 66 -10.50 -3.39 -9.41
C ALA A 66 -9.46 -4.50 -9.56
N ALA A 67 -9.52 -5.54 -8.72
CA ALA A 67 -8.60 -6.66 -8.77
C ALA A 67 -8.87 -7.60 -9.96
N ASN A 68 -10.15 -7.81 -10.29
CA ASN A 68 -10.56 -8.87 -11.23
C ASN A 68 -10.83 -8.38 -12.66
N TYR A 69 -11.09 -7.08 -12.88
CA TYR A 69 -11.53 -6.57 -14.17
C TYR A 69 -10.59 -5.51 -14.74
N ARG A 70 -10.38 -5.58 -16.06
CA ARG A 70 -9.63 -4.58 -16.84
C ARG A 70 -10.50 -4.01 -17.95
N PHE A 71 -10.40 -2.71 -18.16
CA PHE A 71 -11.15 -2.01 -19.21
C PHE A 71 -10.41 -2.11 -20.53
N GLN A 72 -11.07 -2.67 -21.54
CA GLN A 72 -10.61 -2.65 -22.92
C GLN A 72 -11.49 -1.68 -23.69
N LYS A 73 -10.90 -0.67 -24.34
CA LYS A 73 -11.63 0.16 -25.30
C LYS A 73 -11.96 -0.72 -26.49
N THR A 74 -13.24 -1.00 -26.73
CA THR A 74 -13.66 -1.68 -27.96
C THR A 74 -13.28 -0.76 -29.11
N SER A 75 -12.26 -1.13 -29.87
CA SER A 75 -11.86 -0.43 -31.08
C SER A 75 -12.95 -0.62 -32.14
N SER A 76 -13.97 0.22 -32.10
CA SER A 76 -14.96 0.31 -33.17
C SER A 76 -14.26 0.86 -34.42
N GLY A 77 -13.62 -0.03 -35.17
CA GLY A 77 -13.11 0.16 -36.53
C GLY A 77 -11.77 0.89 -36.66
N ARG A 78 -10.64 0.21 -36.43
CA ARG A 78 -9.39 0.48 -37.16
C ARG A 78 -8.63 -0.80 -37.51
N SER A 79 -8.25 -0.83 -38.78
CA SER A 79 -7.36 -1.76 -39.47
C SER A 79 -6.15 -2.16 -38.63
N ALA A 80 -5.69 -3.39 -38.85
CA ALA A 80 -4.41 -3.91 -38.38
C ALA A 80 -3.24 -3.12 -38.99
N ASN A 81 -2.99 -1.89 -38.52
CA ASN A 81 -1.73 -1.19 -38.62
C ASN A 81 -1.87 0.12 -37.82
N ASP A 82 -1.47 0.10 -36.55
CA ASP A 82 -1.00 1.29 -35.83
C ASP A 82 -0.42 0.78 -34.50
N ASN A 83 0.90 0.58 -34.53
CA ASN A 83 1.74 0.31 -33.38
C ASN A 83 1.73 1.54 -32.47
N TYR A 84 1.20 1.38 -31.26
CA TYR A 84 1.51 2.25 -30.13
C TYR A 84 2.21 1.41 -29.07
N ALA A 85 3.55 1.48 -29.16
CA ALA A 85 4.55 1.22 -28.13
C ALA A 85 4.24 0.12 -27.11
N GLU A 86 4.53 -1.11 -27.54
CA GLU A 86 5.21 -2.10 -26.70
C GLU A 86 6.45 -1.43 -26.07
N PHE A 87 6.49 -1.37 -24.73
CA PHE A 87 7.70 -0.95 -24.03
C PHE A 87 8.69 -2.13 -24.11
N GLU A 88 9.54 -2.11 -25.12
CA GLU A 88 10.74 -2.95 -25.16
C GLU A 88 11.77 -2.34 -24.20
N ASP A 89 12.01 -2.99 -23.06
CA ASP A 89 13.12 -2.65 -22.17
C ASP A 89 14.44 -3.12 -22.81
N GLN A 90 15.17 -2.15 -23.37
CA GLN A 90 16.57 -2.33 -23.74
C GLN A 90 17.44 -2.36 -22.48
N GLU A 91 17.85 -3.58 -22.15
CA GLU A 91 18.93 -3.95 -21.24
C GLU A 91 20.18 -3.08 -21.50
N ASN A 92 20.80 -2.51 -20.46
CA ASN A 92 22.25 -2.44 -20.28
C ASN A 92 22.67 -1.80 -18.92
N ASN A 93 23.35 -2.65 -18.13
CA ASN A 93 24.47 -2.43 -17.20
C ASN A 93 24.30 -1.84 -15.76
N GLU A 94 24.36 -2.78 -14.80
CA GLU A 94 25.19 -2.81 -13.56
C GLU A 94 24.74 -1.98 -12.31
N PRO A 95 25.12 -2.39 -11.07
CA PRO A 95 24.19 -3.03 -10.15
C PRO A 95 24.03 -2.26 -8.83
N GLY A 96 22.91 -2.45 -8.16
CA GLY A 96 22.71 -1.88 -6.84
C GLY A 96 21.42 -2.38 -6.22
N PHE A 97 21.53 -3.47 -5.46
CA PHE A 97 20.51 -3.88 -4.49
C PHE A 97 20.24 -2.70 -3.55
N GLY A 98 19.11 -2.03 -3.75
CA GLY A 98 18.66 -0.93 -2.92
C GLY A 98 17.17 -1.07 -2.72
N LEU A 99 16.77 -1.77 -1.65
CA LEU A 99 15.42 -1.66 -1.09
C LEU A 99 15.17 -0.17 -0.83
N ARG A 100 14.47 0.50 -1.75
CA ARG A 100 13.93 1.83 -1.47
C ARG A 100 12.74 1.62 -0.53
N THR A 101 13.00 1.58 0.77
CA THR A 101 12.00 1.90 1.78
C THR A 101 11.45 3.28 1.44
N PHE A 102 10.27 3.31 0.82
CA PHE A 102 9.52 4.54 0.71
C PHE A 102 9.06 4.92 2.11
N LYS A 103 9.53 6.05 2.63
CA LYS A 103 8.86 6.70 3.75
C LYS A 103 7.48 7.07 3.24
N LEU A 104 6.44 6.44 3.80
CA LEU A 104 5.10 7.01 3.73
C LEU A 104 5.25 8.44 4.23
N ARG A 105 5.05 9.41 3.32
CA ARG A 105 4.78 10.78 3.73
C ARG A 105 3.40 10.73 4.34
N ASP A 106 3.39 10.39 5.61
CA ASP A 106 2.22 10.52 6.43
C ASP A 106 1.88 12.02 6.46
N ASN A 107 0.97 12.39 5.57
CA ASN A 107 0.46 13.74 5.49
C ASN A 107 -0.66 13.93 6.53
N SER A 108 -0.82 13.00 7.49
CA SER A 108 -1.71 13.18 8.62
C SER A 108 -1.02 14.08 9.65
N GLY A 109 -1.31 15.37 9.52
CA GLY A 109 -1.52 16.17 10.73
C GLY A 109 -2.68 15.53 11.47
N PHE A 110 -2.38 14.62 12.40
CA PHE A 110 -3.34 13.80 13.12
C PHE A 110 -4.31 14.66 13.94
N ASN A 111 -5.49 14.89 13.38
CA ASN A 111 -6.70 15.19 14.14
C ASN A 111 -7.57 13.94 14.11
N VAL A 112 -7.60 13.21 15.23
CA VAL A 112 -8.28 11.91 15.37
C VAL A 112 -9.75 11.96 14.96
N ASP A 113 -10.42 13.10 15.21
CA ASP A 113 -11.84 13.26 14.90
C ASP A 113 -12.09 13.52 13.40
N SER A 114 -11.18 14.24 12.72
CA SER A 114 -11.30 14.51 11.28
C SER A 114 -11.13 13.26 10.41
N HIS A 115 -10.38 12.26 10.88
CA HIS A 115 -10.07 11.07 10.09
C HIS A 115 -11.04 9.90 10.34
N ARG A 116 -11.87 9.96 11.39
CA ARG A 116 -12.83 8.89 11.69
C ARG A 116 -13.88 8.74 10.59
N SER A 117 -14.49 9.85 10.19
CA SER A 117 -15.49 9.86 9.12
C SER A 117 -14.88 9.41 7.79
N ASP A 118 -13.67 9.88 7.49
CA ASP A 118 -12.96 9.48 6.27
C ASP A 118 -12.64 7.99 6.29
N TYR A 119 -12.17 7.44 7.41
CA TYR A 119 -11.91 6.02 7.57
C TYR A 119 -13.15 5.17 7.25
N PHE A 120 -14.29 5.45 7.88
CA PHE A 120 -15.51 4.68 7.62
C PHE A 120 -15.99 4.83 6.18
N ARG A 121 -15.93 6.05 5.64
CA ARG A 121 -16.25 6.29 4.22
C ARG A 121 -15.35 5.45 3.31
N GLU A 122 -14.04 5.41 3.55
CA GLU A 122 -13.10 4.61 2.77
C GLU A 122 -13.35 3.11 2.90
N MET A 123 -13.68 2.62 4.11
CA MET A 123 -14.02 1.21 4.32
C MET A 123 -15.26 0.80 3.54
N VAL A 124 -16.33 1.60 3.59
CA VAL A 124 -17.55 1.34 2.82
C VAL A 124 -17.26 1.46 1.32
N MET A 125 -16.49 2.47 0.90
CA MET A 125 -16.13 2.68 -0.50
C MET A 125 -15.35 1.52 -1.11
N LEU A 126 -14.41 0.92 -0.38
CA LEU A 126 -13.55 -0.15 -0.92
C LEU A 126 -14.18 -1.53 -0.80
N TYR A 127 -14.80 -1.83 0.34
CA TYR A 127 -15.11 -3.21 0.74
C TYR A 127 -16.60 -3.52 0.88
N TYR A 128 -17.48 -2.53 0.71
CA TYR A 128 -18.92 -2.74 0.63
C TYR A 128 -19.42 -2.49 -0.79
N PRO A 129 -20.39 -3.26 -1.31
CA PRO A 129 -21.00 -2.98 -2.61
C PRO A 129 -21.84 -1.70 -2.55
N TRP A 130 -21.66 -0.80 -3.52
CA TRP A 130 -22.41 0.46 -3.64
C TRP A 130 -22.58 0.83 -5.12
N ARG A 131 -23.57 1.67 -5.43
CA ARG A 131 -23.88 2.10 -6.80
C ARG A 131 -23.80 3.60 -6.98
N ASN A 132 -24.28 4.36 -6.00
CA ASN A 132 -24.32 5.81 -6.06
C ASN A 132 -23.44 6.43 -4.97
N GLU A 133 -22.26 6.90 -5.35
CA GLU A 133 -21.30 7.52 -4.42
C GLU A 133 -21.92 8.70 -3.65
N GLN A 134 -22.75 9.54 -4.28
CA GLN A 134 -23.33 10.70 -3.61
C GLN A 134 -24.30 10.29 -2.50
N VAL A 135 -25.23 9.40 -2.81
CA VAL A 135 -26.27 8.99 -1.86
C VAL A 135 -25.70 8.06 -0.78
N GLU A 136 -24.89 7.08 -1.17
CA GLU A 136 -24.48 6.00 -0.26
C GLU A 136 -23.20 6.29 0.53
N LEU A 137 -22.35 7.22 0.06
CA LEU A 137 -21.06 7.54 0.69
C LEU A 137 -20.91 9.01 1.11
N VAL A 138 -21.54 9.97 0.42
CA VAL A 138 -21.41 11.41 0.74
C VAL A 138 -22.51 11.88 1.69
N GLU A 139 -23.77 11.56 1.38
CA GLU A 139 -24.95 12.00 2.16
C GLU A 139 -25.29 11.04 3.31
N ASN A 140 -24.82 9.80 3.24
CA ASN A 140 -25.15 8.73 4.18
C ASN A 140 -24.18 8.65 5.37
N ASP A 141 -24.66 8.08 6.48
CA ASP A 141 -23.84 7.75 7.63
C ASP A 141 -23.05 6.45 7.38
N ASN A 142 -21.80 6.64 6.99
CA ASN A 142 -20.85 5.57 6.72
C ASN A 142 -20.51 4.75 7.97
N GLU A 143 -20.55 5.33 9.17
CA GLU A 143 -20.20 4.62 10.41
C GLU A 143 -21.28 3.61 10.78
N SER A 144 -22.55 4.01 10.70
CA SER A 144 -23.68 3.10 10.89
C SER A 144 -23.74 2.01 9.82
N THR A 145 -23.43 2.36 8.56
CA THR A 145 -23.38 1.42 7.44
C THR A 145 -22.26 0.39 7.63
N CYS A 146 -21.09 0.84 8.04
CA CYS A 146 -19.95 -0.01 8.35
C CYS A 146 -20.26 -0.95 9.51
N SER A 147 -20.86 -0.43 10.58
CA SER A 147 -21.22 -1.22 11.77
C SER A 147 -22.25 -2.30 11.45
N SER A 148 -23.26 -1.97 10.63
CA SER A 148 -24.31 -2.92 10.24
C SER A 148 -23.81 -4.02 9.31
N ASN A 149 -22.82 -3.72 8.46
CA ASN A 149 -22.28 -4.62 7.43
C ASN A 149 -20.84 -5.06 7.69
N GLN A 150 -20.40 -5.00 8.96
CA GLN A 150 -19.01 -5.23 9.35
C GLN A 150 -18.46 -6.57 8.86
N THR A 151 -19.28 -7.62 8.91
CA THR A 151 -18.90 -8.98 8.49
C THR A 151 -18.50 -9.05 7.02
N VAL A 152 -19.24 -8.36 6.13
CA VAL A 152 -18.97 -8.32 4.69
C VAL A 152 -17.70 -7.50 4.43
N ILE A 153 -17.60 -6.33 5.07
CA ILE A 153 -16.46 -5.42 4.92
C ILE A 153 -15.16 -6.10 5.36
N GLU A 154 -15.17 -6.76 6.52
CA GLU A 154 -13.99 -7.47 7.03
C GLU A 154 -13.62 -8.67 6.16
N ALA A 155 -14.59 -9.44 5.69
CA ALA A 155 -14.35 -10.57 4.80
C ALA A 155 -13.70 -10.11 3.48
N ASN A 156 -14.19 -9.03 2.89
CA ASN A 156 -13.62 -8.45 1.67
C ASN A 156 -12.24 -7.83 1.92
N ARG A 157 -12.08 -7.09 3.01
CA ARG A 157 -10.79 -6.49 3.40
C ARG A 157 -9.71 -7.53 3.63
N LYS A 158 -10.04 -8.65 4.27
CA LYS A 158 -9.07 -9.72 4.58
C LYS A 158 -8.41 -10.29 3.33
N LYS A 159 -9.07 -10.27 2.16
CA LYS A 159 -8.50 -10.74 0.89
C LYS A 159 -7.26 -9.94 0.46
N TYR A 160 -7.18 -8.67 0.88
CA TYR A 160 -6.15 -7.72 0.45
C TYR A 160 -5.18 -7.32 1.57
N ASN A 161 -5.34 -7.87 2.78
CA ASN A 161 -4.35 -7.68 3.84
C ASN A 161 -3.10 -8.49 3.50
N LEU A 162 -2.00 -7.81 3.19
CA LEU A 162 -0.72 -8.41 2.80
C LEU A 162 -0.05 -9.21 3.92
N PHE A 163 -0.38 -8.92 5.17
CA PHE A 163 0.17 -9.60 6.34
C PHE A 163 -0.98 -10.25 7.10
N ASP A 164 -0.81 -11.52 7.46
CA ASP A 164 -1.60 -12.08 8.55
C ASP A 164 -1.36 -11.22 9.80
N GLN A 165 -2.38 -11.06 10.64
CA GLN A 165 -2.44 -10.07 11.72
C GLN A 165 -1.16 -9.92 12.56
N ASN A 166 -0.36 -10.98 12.68
CA ASN A 166 0.86 -11.02 13.49
C ASN A 166 2.14 -11.21 12.67
N GLU A 167 2.09 -11.36 11.35
CA GLU A 167 3.29 -11.67 10.55
C GLU A 167 4.28 -10.50 10.56
N LEU A 168 3.79 -9.27 10.37
CA LEU A 168 4.62 -8.07 10.46
C LEU A 168 5.21 -7.91 11.88
N GLU A 169 4.39 -8.12 12.91
CA GLU A 169 4.82 -8.02 14.31
C GLU A 169 5.88 -9.06 14.67
N ASN A 170 5.72 -10.30 14.17
CA ASN A 170 6.70 -11.37 14.31
C ASN A 170 8.01 -11.08 13.55
N VAL A 171 7.94 -10.44 12.38
CA VAL A 171 9.13 -10.03 11.63
C VAL A 171 9.87 -8.92 12.37
N LEU A 172 9.15 -7.93 12.88
CA LEU A 172 9.72 -6.84 13.68
C LEU A 172 10.35 -7.36 14.99
N SER A 173 9.71 -8.33 15.66
CA SER A 173 10.26 -8.93 16.88
C SER A 173 11.56 -9.68 16.59
N ARG A 174 11.61 -10.48 15.51
CA ARG A 174 12.83 -11.20 15.10
C ARG A 174 14.00 -10.26 14.80
N LEU A 175 13.73 -9.13 14.13
CA LEU A 175 14.76 -8.13 13.85
C LEU A 175 15.30 -7.49 15.13
N ARG A 176 14.40 -7.17 16.08
CA ARG A 176 14.79 -6.62 17.38
C ARG A 176 15.61 -7.62 18.20
N ASP A 177 15.22 -8.88 18.20
CA ASP A 177 15.92 -9.93 18.95
C ASP A 177 17.31 -10.21 18.34
N ALA A 178 17.45 -10.12 17.01
CA ALA A 178 18.74 -10.22 16.31
C ALA A 178 19.67 -9.04 16.65
N GLU A 179 19.18 -7.80 16.66
CA GLU A 179 19.96 -6.64 17.10
C GLU A 179 20.44 -6.78 18.55
N ILE A 180 19.60 -7.32 19.44
CA ILE A 180 20.00 -7.55 20.84
C ILE A 180 21.10 -8.62 20.94
N ALA A 181 21.01 -9.68 20.14
CA ALA A 181 22.04 -10.72 20.09
C ALA A 181 23.38 -10.18 19.59
N ASP A 182 23.38 -9.41 18.49
CA ASP A 182 24.60 -8.80 17.94
C ASP A 182 25.25 -7.81 18.94
N ASN A 183 24.45 -7.00 19.64
CA ASN A 183 24.95 -6.09 20.67
C ASN A 183 25.46 -6.83 21.93
N ALA A 184 24.87 -7.97 22.30
CA ALA A 184 25.33 -8.79 23.43
C ALA A 184 26.64 -9.54 23.13
N GLU A 185 26.87 -9.89 21.86
CA GLU A 185 28.16 -10.47 21.43
C GLU A 185 29.29 -9.43 21.44
N GLU A 186 29.01 -8.17 21.08
CA GLU A 186 30.01 -7.09 21.14
C GLU A 186 30.39 -6.70 22.59
N GLU A 187 29.47 -6.74 23.55
CA GLU A 187 29.80 -6.49 24.97
C GLU A 187 30.65 -7.60 25.59
N ASN A 188 30.53 -8.85 25.13
CA ASN A 188 31.29 -9.98 25.68
C ASN A 188 32.77 -10.00 25.20
N VAL A 189 33.07 -9.40 24.03
CA VAL A 189 34.46 -9.28 23.54
C VAL A 189 35.26 -8.23 24.34
N ASN A 190 34.60 -7.30 25.02
CA ASN A 190 35.25 -6.23 25.80
C ASN A 190 35.52 -6.58 27.28
N ASN A 191 35.23 -7.80 27.72
CA ASN A 191 35.61 -8.25 29.06
C ASN A 191 36.74 -9.29 28.97
N PRO A 192 38.02 -8.88 28.90
CA PRO A 192 39.12 -9.85 28.93
C PRO A 192 39.06 -10.57 30.28
N GLN A 193 38.77 -11.87 30.25
CA GLN A 193 39.02 -12.76 31.39
C GLN A 193 40.50 -12.65 31.73
N ILE A 194 40.81 -11.93 32.81
CA ILE A 194 42.14 -11.99 33.41
C ILE A 194 42.22 -13.34 34.12
N ASP A 195 43.04 -14.25 33.58
CA ASP A 195 43.30 -15.54 34.18
C ASP A 195 43.73 -15.39 35.66
N GLU A 196 43.16 -16.23 36.53
CA GLU A 196 43.40 -16.24 37.97
C GLU A 196 44.90 -16.37 38.35
N GLU A 197 45.75 -16.86 37.44
CA GLU A 197 47.20 -16.92 37.65
C GLU A 197 47.87 -15.54 37.78
N PHE A 198 47.29 -14.46 37.22
CA PHE A 198 47.89 -13.12 37.27
C PHE A 198 47.41 -12.25 38.44
N ARG A 199 46.39 -12.67 39.20
CA ARG A 199 45.90 -11.92 40.38
C ARG A 199 46.87 -11.92 41.55
N VAL A 200 47.70 -12.96 41.69
CA VAL A 200 48.61 -13.13 42.83
C VAL A 200 49.81 -12.17 42.78
N LEU A 201 50.13 -11.61 41.60
CA LEU A 201 51.24 -10.66 41.43
C LEU A 201 50.87 -9.20 41.75
N ALA A 202 49.59 -8.91 42.00
CA ALA A 202 49.11 -7.55 42.29
C ALA A 202 48.95 -7.27 43.79
N ILE A 203 49.79 -7.88 44.65
CA ILE A 203 49.88 -7.48 46.07
C ILE A 203 51.01 -6.45 46.20
N PRO A 204 50.75 -5.20 46.62
CA PRO A 204 51.81 -4.27 46.97
C PRO A 204 52.51 -4.77 48.23
N GLU A 205 53.83 -4.96 48.18
CA GLU A 205 54.67 -5.23 49.35
C GLU A 205 54.48 -4.11 50.39
N ILE A 206 53.80 -4.44 51.49
CA ILE A 206 53.80 -3.60 52.70
C ILE A 206 55.17 -3.76 53.33
N ASN A 207 56.06 -2.79 53.09
CA ASN A 207 57.31 -2.63 53.84
C ASN A 207 56.98 -2.16 55.27
N PRO A 208 57.29 -2.94 56.33
CA PRO A 208 57.15 -2.45 57.70
C PRO A 208 58.55 -2.31 58.30
N GLN A 209 59.20 -1.16 58.14
CA GLN A 209 60.26 -0.71 59.06
C GLN A 209 60.40 0.81 59.02
N LEU A 210 60.04 1.48 60.12
CA LEU A 210 60.93 2.41 60.83
C LEU A 210 60.22 2.91 62.10
N ASN A 211 60.71 2.39 63.23
CA ASN A 211 60.82 3.16 64.47
C ASN A 211 61.93 4.20 64.29
#